data_AF-A0A0J1FHS7-F1
#
_entry.id   AF-A0A0J1FHS7-F1
#
_cell.length_a   1.000
_cell.length_b   1.000
_cell.length_c   1.000
_cell.angle_alpha   90.00
_cell.angle_beta   90.00
_cell.angle_gamma   90.00
#
_symmetry.space_group_name_H-M   'P 1'
#
loop_
_entity.id
_entity.type
_entity.pdbx_description
1 polymer ?
#
loop_
_entity_poly.entity_id
_entity_poly.type
_entity_poly.pdbx_seq_one_letter_code
_entity_poly.pdbx_strand_id
1 'polypeptide(L)' 'MFLEKVTIKKKIEPTIYYKIIASYRDKDGKTKHRLIQNLGVLYETDA' A
#
# COMPACT_ATOMS: atom_id res chain seq x y z
N MET A 1 2.87 2.84 11.45
CA MET A 1 2.08 2.62 10.21
C MET A 1 2.75 3.40 9.10
N PHE A 2 2.65 2.96 7.85
CA PHE A 2 3.21 3.66 6.69
C PHE A 2 2.32 3.46 5.45
N LEU A 3 2.49 4.35 4.48
CA LEU A 3 1.81 4.29 3.19
C LEU A 3 2.66 3.47 2.22
N GLU A 4 2.06 2.47 1.57
CA GLU A 4 2.73 1.66 0.55
C GLU A 4 2.09 1.94 -0.81
N LYS A 5 2.95 2.29 -1.78
CA LYS A 5 2.59 2.51 -3.19
C LYS A 5 2.72 1.19 -3.96
N VAL A 6 1.67 0.79 -4.67
CA VAL A 6 1.65 -0.40 -5.54
C VAL A 6 1.32 0.03 -6.95
N THR A 7 2.18 -0.34 -7.91
CA THR A 7 1.91 -0.11 -9.33
C THR A 7 1.27 -1.36 -9.92
N ILE A 8 0.02 -1.25 -10.37
CA ILE A 8 -0.68 -2.32 -11.08
C ILE A 8 -0.54 -2.07 -12.57
N LYS A 9 0.21 -2.95 -13.25
CA LYS A 9 0.33 -2.92 -14.71
C LYS A 9 -0.98 -3.38 -15.34
N LYS A 10 -1.82 -2.44 -15.79
CA LYS A 10 -2.97 -2.74 -16.65
C LYS A 10 -2.57 -2.59 -18.13
N LYS A 11 -3.37 -3.21 -19.02
CA LYS A 11 -3.14 -3.24 -20.47
C LYS A 11 -3.08 -1.86 -21.14
N ILE A 12 -3.70 -0.84 -20.54
CA ILE A 12 -3.83 0.50 -21.12
C ILE A 12 -2.85 1.44 -20.44
N GLU A 13 -2.96 1.61 -19.12
CA GLU A 13 -2.07 2.48 -18.35
C GLU A 13 -1.74 1.88 -16.97
N PRO A 14 -0.50 2.05 -16.47
CA PRO A 14 -0.14 1.63 -15.12
C PRO A 14 -0.90 2.46 -14.10
N THR A 15 -1.69 1.80 -13.26
CA THR A 15 -2.45 2.47 -12.20
C THR A 15 -1.67 2.42 -10.89
N ILE A 16 -1.53 3.55 -10.22
CA ILE A 16 -0.92 3.63 -8.89
C ILE A 16 -2.01 3.45 -7.83
N TYR A 17 -1.82 2.48 -6.95
CA TYR A 17 -2.70 2.19 -5.83
C TYR A 17 -1.98 2.43 -4.51
N TYR A 18 -2.69 2.98 -3.53
CA TYR A 18 -2.13 3.25 -2.21
C TYR A 18 -2.85 2.44 -1.13
N LYS A 19 -2.07 1.91 -0.18
CA LYS A 19 -2.57 1.17 0.98
C LYS A 19 -1.86 1.57 2.26
N ILE A 20 -2.59 1.55 3.37
CA ILE A 20 -2.05 1.78 4.72
C ILE A 20 -1.63 0.45 5.32
N ILE A 21 -0.36 0.36 5.70
CA ILE A 21 0.23 -0.82 6.33
C ILE A 21 0.57 -0.51 7.79
N ALA A 22 0.20 -1.41 8.69
CA ALA A 22 0.71 -1.42 10.06
C ALA A 22 1.91 -2.37 10.18
N SER A 23 2.97 -1.88 10.81
CA SER A 23 4.10 -2.70 11.25
C SER A 23 3.92 -3.08 12.70
N TYR A 24 4.17 -4.34 13.03
CA TYR A 24 4.10 -4.86 14.40
C TYR A 24 5.17 -5.94 14.58
N ARG A 25 5.46 -6.32 15.83
CA ARG A 25 6.30 -7.49 16.13
C ARG A 25 5.41 -8.66 16.49
N ASP A 26 5.72 -9.85 16.00
CA ASP A 26 5.08 -11.07 16.47
C ASP A 26 5.64 -11.53 17.82
N LYS A 27 5.14 -12.66 18.31
CA LYS A 27 5.54 -13.24 19.60
C LYS A 27 7.04 -13.58 19.67
N ASP A 28 7.66 -13.80 18.52
CA ASP A 28 9.09 -14.11 18.38
C ASP A 28 9.94 -12.85 18.14
N GLY A 29 9.32 -11.66 18.20
CA GLY A 29 9.98 -10.38 17.98
C GLY A 29 10.24 -10.03 16.51
N LYS A 30 9.78 -10.86 15.55
CA LYS A 30 9.96 -10.59 14.12
C LYS A 30 9.02 -9.51 13.64
N THR A 31 9.56 -8.56 12.87
CA THR A 31 8.75 -7.52 12.24
C THR A 31 7.82 -8.13 11.20
N LYS A 32 6.53 -7.84 11.31
CA LYS A 32 5.48 -8.21 10.36
C LYS A 32 4.70 -6.98 9.93
N HIS A 33 4.07 -7.10 8.78
CA HIS A 33 3.28 -6.05 8.15
C HIS A 33 1.86 -6.57 7.88
N ARG A 34 0.84 -5.76 8.21
CA ARG A 34 -0.57 -6.06 7.94
C ARG A 34 -1.24 -4.91 7.21
N LEU A 35 -2.00 -5.24 6.18
CA LEU A 35 -2.91 -4.30 5.52
C LEU A 35 -3.98 -3.83 6.50
N ILE A 36 -4.08 -2.52 6.69
CA ILE A 36 -5.13 -1.89 7.47
C ILE A 36 -6.25 -1.42 6.56
N GLN A 37 -5.90 -0.67 5.51
CA GLN A 37 -6.88 -0.08 4.61
C GLN A 37 -6.34 0.10 3.20
N ASN A 38 -7.18 -0.14 2.22
CA ASN A 38 -6.97 0.24 0.83
C ASN A 38 -7.48 1.67 0.63
N LEU A 39 -6.62 2.60 0.20
CA LEU A 39 -7.01 3.99 -0.04
C LEU A 39 -7.54 4.23 -1.44
N GLY A 40 -7.26 3.34 -2.38
CA GLY A 40 -7.72 3.48 -3.76
C GLY A 40 -6.61 3.90 -4.71
N VAL A 41 -7.05 4.32 -5.89
CA VAL A 41 -6.22 4.91 -6.94
C VAL A 41 -6.09 6.40 -6.65
N LEU A 42 -4.88 6.92 -6.68
CA LEU A 42 -4.64 8.37 -6.76
C LEU A 42 -4.08 8.63 -8.16
N TYR A 43 -4.72 9.54 -8.90
CA TYR A 43 -4.23 10.00 -10.19
C TYR A 43 -3.17 11.08 -9.95
N GLU A 44 -2.16 11.16 -10.82
CA GLU A 44 -1.12 12.20 -10.70
C GLU A 44 -1.68 13.62 -10.79
N THR A 45 -2.91 13.79 -11.30
CA THR A 45 -3.65 15.04 -11.33
C THR A 45 -4.21 15.49 -9.98
N ASP A 46 -4.26 14.60 -9.00
CA ASP A 46 -4.85 14.86 -7.67
C ASP A 46 -3.79 15.19 -6.58
N ALA A 47 -2.51 15.29 -6.97
CA ALA A 47 -1.36 15.60 -6.10
C ALA A 47 -0.84 17.02 -6.32
#